data_AF-K9SSI8-F1
#
_entry.id   AF-K9SSI8-F1
#
_cell.length_a   1.000
_cell.length_b   1.000
_cell.length_c   1.000
_cell.angle_alpha   90.00
_cell.angle_beta   90.00
_cell.angle_gamma   90.00
#
_symmetry.space_group_name_H-M   'P 1'
#
loop_
_entity.id
_entity.type
_entity.pdbx_description
1 polymer ?
#
loop_
_entity_poly.entity_id
_entity_poly.type
_entity_poly.pdbx_seq_one_letter_code
_entity_poly.pdbx_strand_id
1 'polypeptide(L)'
;MKLKPHTLAIIALTAAIGIGTWQSAAQMGKMNHNMSGMSMELGKADANLDLRFIDGMMPHHQGAIAMAKEALQKSKRPEIKKLAAEIIKAQEVEIAQMQKWRKSWYPNVGSTPMAWNSEMGHMMTMTDSQKKGMMMSEDLGASDANFDLRFLNAMIPHHEAALMMATEAQGKTKRTEVKKLAQDILSSQKAEITQMQQWRKAWYGK
;
A
#
# COMPACT_ATOMS: atom_id res chain seq x y z
N MET A 1 -15.33 30.03 22.16
CA MET A 1 -14.02 29.36 22.23
C MET A 1 -13.61 29.00 20.80
N LYS A 2 -12.65 29.73 20.20
CA LYS A 2 -12.21 29.50 18.81
C LYS A 2 -10.94 28.63 18.85
N LEU A 3 -11.00 27.43 18.28
CA LEU A 3 -9.84 26.53 18.12
C LEU A 3 -8.91 27.12 17.05
N LYS A 4 -7.63 27.32 17.40
CA LYS A 4 -6.58 27.72 16.45
C LYS A 4 -6.12 26.50 15.64
N PRO A 5 -5.79 26.65 14.35
CA PRO A 5 -5.19 25.58 13.56
C PRO A 5 -3.73 25.39 13.98
N HIS A 6 -3.36 24.17 14.36
CA HIS A 6 -1.97 23.79 14.56
C HIS A 6 -1.31 23.59 13.20
N THR A 7 -0.46 24.53 12.81
CA THR A 7 0.44 24.42 11.66
C THR A 7 1.49 23.34 11.99
N LEU A 8 1.45 22.22 11.28
CA LEU A 8 2.55 21.27 11.26
C LEU A 8 3.72 21.92 10.53
N ALA A 9 4.83 22.11 11.23
CA ALA A 9 6.08 22.58 10.64
C ALA A 9 6.61 21.50 9.69
N ILE A 10 6.57 21.78 8.39
CA ILE A 10 7.27 21.00 7.37
C ILE A 10 8.74 21.39 7.46
N ILE A 11 9.55 20.55 8.10
CA ILE A 11 11.01 20.63 7.94
C ILE A 11 11.32 19.97 6.61
N ALA A 12 11.43 20.80 5.56
CA ALA A 12 11.95 20.37 4.28
C ALA A 12 13.47 20.21 4.40
N LEU A 13 13.93 18.99 4.69
CA LEU A 13 15.33 18.63 4.55
C LEU A 13 15.55 18.16 3.10
N THR A 14 16.07 19.05 2.26
CA THR A 14 16.55 18.69 0.92
C THR A 14 17.82 17.87 1.05
N ALA A 15 17.68 16.54 1.13
CA ALA A 15 18.77 15.61 0.87
C ALA A 15 18.63 15.11 -0.57
N ALA A 16 19.42 15.69 -1.47
CA ALA A 16 19.68 15.12 -2.77
C ALA A 16 20.46 13.81 -2.56
N ILE A 17 19.76 12.68 -2.54
CA ILE A 17 20.39 11.36 -2.58
C ILE A 17 19.99 10.74 -3.91
N GLY A 18 21.01 10.42 -4.69
CA GLY A 18 20.93 9.89 -6.03
C GLY A 18 19.91 8.78 -6.16
N ILE A 19 19.31 8.73 -7.34
CA ILE A 19 18.40 7.71 -7.82
C ILE A 19 19.13 6.36 -7.73
N GLY A 20 19.04 5.74 -6.56
CA GLY A 20 19.50 4.39 -6.33
C GLY A 20 18.69 3.50 -7.24
N THR A 21 19.37 2.93 -8.23
CA THR A 21 18.85 1.88 -9.10
C THR A 21 18.11 0.86 -8.25
N TRP A 22 16.78 0.82 -8.39
CA TRP A 22 15.89 -0.09 -7.67
C TRP A 22 16.41 -1.52 -7.80
N GLN A 23 17.00 -2.02 -6.72
CA GLN A 23 17.47 -3.40 -6.60
C GLN A 23 16.28 -4.34 -6.40
N SER A 24 15.26 -4.26 -7.27
CA SER A 24 13.94 -4.82 -7.00
C SER A 24 13.46 -5.83 -8.04
N ALA A 25 14.00 -5.89 -9.26
CA ALA A 25 13.48 -6.84 -10.26
C ALA A 25 13.61 -8.31 -9.81
N ALA A 26 14.75 -8.69 -9.21
CA ALA A 26 15.00 -10.08 -8.80
C ALA A 26 14.28 -10.48 -7.50
N GLN A 27 14.10 -9.55 -6.55
CA GLN A 27 13.38 -9.79 -5.30
C GLN A 27 11.86 -9.83 -5.54
N MET A 28 11.37 -8.95 -6.42
CA MET A 28 9.96 -8.86 -6.83
C MET A 28 9.55 -10.06 -7.70
N GLY A 29 10.45 -10.54 -8.57
CA GLY A 29 10.24 -11.77 -9.35
C GLY A 29 10.00 -13.02 -8.49
N LYS A 30 10.59 -13.10 -7.28
CA LYS A 30 10.36 -14.24 -6.37
C LYS A 30 9.03 -14.18 -5.62
N MET A 31 8.52 -12.99 -5.30
CA MET A 31 7.16 -12.84 -4.75
C MET A 31 6.10 -13.09 -5.81
N ASN A 32 6.41 -12.81 -7.08
CA ASN A 32 5.53 -13.07 -8.21
C ASN A 32 5.24 -14.58 -8.42
N HIS A 33 6.09 -15.47 -7.89
CA HIS A 33 5.89 -16.92 -8.02
C HIS A 33 4.85 -17.51 -7.05
N ASN A 34 4.38 -16.75 -6.05
CA ASN A 34 3.37 -17.23 -5.10
C ASN A 34 2.01 -16.49 -5.20
N MET A 35 1.94 -15.46 -6.05
CA MET A 35 0.69 -14.78 -6.41
C MET A 35 0.21 -15.36 -7.74
N SER A 36 -0.52 -16.47 -7.69
CA SER A 36 -1.06 -17.12 -8.89
C SER A 36 -2.00 -16.17 -9.66
N GLY A 37 -1.45 -15.50 -10.66
CA GLY A 37 -2.21 -14.88 -11.76
C GLY A 37 -2.85 -13.52 -11.50
N MET A 38 -2.52 -12.80 -10.42
CA MET A 38 -2.97 -11.42 -10.25
C MET A 38 -1.84 -10.43 -10.45
N SER A 39 -1.88 -9.72 -11.58
CA SER A 39 -1.04 -8.56 -11.76
C SER A 39 -1.62 -7.39 -10.97
N MET A 40 -0.74 -6.65 -10.28
CA MET A 40 -1.05 -5.33 -9.69
C MET A 40 -1.27 -4.26 -10.78
N GLU A 41 -1.26 -4.65 -12.06
CA GLU A 41 -1.54 -3.79 -13.20
C GLU A 41 -2.98 -3.26 -13.20
N LEU A 42 -3.12 -1.98 -13.47
CA LEU A 42 -4.40 -1.32 -13.69
C LEU A 42 -4.86 -1.36 -15.15
N GLY A 43 -4.07 -1.95 -16.05
CA GLY A 43 -4.41 -2.10 -17.47
C GLY A 43 -4.41 -0.78 -18.24
N LYS A 44 -5.27 -0.66 -19.25
CA LYS A 44 -5.32 0.52 -20.14
C LYS A 44 -5.85 1.76 -19.41
N ALA A 45 -5.45 2.94 -19.85
CA ALA A 45 -5.99 4.22 -19.38
C ALA A 45 -7.41 4.47 -19.95
N ASP A 46 -8.39 3.74 -19.42
CA ASP A 46 -9.81 3.81 -19.81
C ASP A 46 -10.68 4.40 -18.69
N ALA A 47 -12.00 4.45 -18.92
CA ALA A 47 -12.97 5.03 -17.97
C ALA A 47 -13.06 4.28 -16.62
N ASN A 48 -12.55 3.04 -16.56
CA ASN A 48 -12.61 2.16 -15.39
C ASN A 48 -11.24 2.03 -14.70
N LEU A 49 -10.20 2.75 -15.14
CA LEU A 49 -8.89 2.77 -14.48
C LEU A 49 -9.02 3.13 -12.99
N ASP A 50 -9.73 4.23 -12.68
CA ASP A 50 -9.87 4.69 -11.29
C ASP A 50 -10.64 3.68 -10.43
N LEU A 51 -11.65 3.01 -11.01
CA LEU A 51 -12.37 1.92 -10.35
C LEU A 51 -11.43 0.77 -10.00
N ARG A 52 -10.58 0.33 -10.94
CA ARG A 52 -9.61 -0.75 -10.70
C ARG A 52 -8.57 -0.36 -9.65
N PHE A 53 -8.11 0.89 -9.66
CA PHE A 53 -7.21 1.39 -8.62
C PHE A 53 -7.87 1.38 -7.24
N ILE A 54 -9.10 1.89 -7.13
CA ILE A 54 -9.86 1.89 -5.87
C ILE A 54 -10.11 0.45 -5.39
N ASP A 55 -10.59 -0.42 -6.28
CA ASP A 55 -10.96 -1.79 -5.95
C ASP A 55 -9.74 -2.68 -5.67
N GLY A 56 -8.56 -2.33 -6.17
CA GLY A 56 -7.29 -2.97 -5.82
C GLY A 56 -6.65 -2.42 -4.55
N MET A 57 -6.60 -1.09 -4.39
CA MET A 57 -5.90 -0.46 -3.28
C MET A 57 -6.65 -0.61 -1.95
N MET A 58 -7.98 -0.70 -1.95
CA MET A 58 -8.75 -0.95 -0.72
C MET A 58 -8.36 -2.27 -0.02
N PRO A 59 -8.46 -3.46 -0.66
CA PRO A 59 -8.01 -4.71 -0.01
C PRO A 59 -6.51 -4.69 0.29
N HIS A 60 -5.69 -4.09 -0.56
CA HIS A 60 -4.26 -3.93 -0.28
C HIS A 60 -4.00 -3.14 1.01
N HIS A 61 -4.67 -2.00 1.22
CA HIS A 61 -4.59 -1.27 2.48
C HIS A 61 -5.12 -2.06 3.69
N GLN A 62 -6.18 -2.86 3.50
CA GLN A 62 -6.69 -3.73 4.57
C GLN A 62 -5.63 -4.74 5.06
N GLY A 63 -4.78 -5.23 4.16
CA GLY A 63 -3.68 -6.12 4.53
C GLY A 63 -2.58 -5.44 5.35
N ALA A 64 -2.13 -4.25 4.94
CA ALA A 64 -1.20 -3.45 5.73
C ALA A 64 -1.78 -3.09 7.12
N ILE A 65 -3.06 -2.70 7.19
CA ILE A 65 -3.74 -2.43 8.47
C ILE A 65 -3.76 -3.68 9.36
N ALA A 66 -4.04 -4.86 8.80
CA ALA A 66 -4.04 -6.12 9.56
C ALA A 66 -2.66 -6.41 10.16
N MET A 67 -1.59 -6.35 9.35
CA MET A 67 -0.22 -6.55 9.82
C MET A 67 0.20 -5.48 10.85
N ALA A 68 -0.20 -4.23 10.66
CA ALA A 68 0.06 -3.16 11.62
C ALA A 68 -0.67 -3.37 12.96
N LYS A 69 -1.92 -3.86 12.94
CA LYS A 69 -2.66 -4.21 14.17
C LYS A 69 -1.97 -5.33 14.94
N GLU A 70 -1.44 -6.33 14.25
CA GLU A 70 -0.61 -7.35 14.90
C GLU A 70 0.66 -6.75 15.51
N ALA A 71 1.35 -5.87 14.79
CA ALA A 71 2.57 -5.22 15.25
C ALA A 71 2.36 -4.36 16.51
N LEU A 72 1.23 -3.66 16.62
CA LEU A 72 0.87 -2.91 17.84
C LEU A 72 0.78 -3.81 19.07
N GLN A 73 0.26 -5.03 18.90
CA GLN A 73 0.05 -5.98 19.99
C GLN A 73 1.34 -6.73 20.34
N LYS A 74 2.10 -7.18 19.33
CA LYS A 74 3.19 -8.15 19.48
C LYS A 74 4.58 -7.52 19.50
N SER A 75 4.79 -6.35 18.87
CA SER A 75 6.11 -5.73 18.89
C SER A 75 6.50 -5.27 20.29
N LYS A 76 7.80 -5.33 20.61
CA LYS A 76 8.37 -4.70 21.81
C LYS A 76 9.06 -3.37 21.50
N ARG A 77 9.26 -3.04 20.22
CA ARG A 77 9.97 -1.83 19.79
C ARG A 77 9.01 -0.66 19.67
N PRO A 78 9.24 0.47 20.38
CA PRO A 78 8.40 1.65 20.26
C PRO A 78 8.38 2.21 18.83
N GLU A 79 9.48 2.04 18.08
CA GLU A 79 9.59 2.43 16.67
C GLU A 79 8.57 1.71 15.78
N ILE A 80 8.45 0.38 15.92
CA ILE A 80 7.51 -0.43 15.14
C ILE A 80 6.07 -0.13 15.56
N LYS A 81 5.80 0.05 16.86
CA LYS A 81 4.47 0.44 17.33
C LYS A 81 4.04 1.81 16.79
N LYS A 82 4.97 2.76 16.75
CA LYS A 82 4.71 4.08 16.19
C LYS A 82 4.37 3.99 14.70
N LEU A 83 5.21 3.32 13.91
CA LEU A 83 4.95 3.11 12.48
C LEU A 83 3.60 2.43 12.25
N ALA A 84 3.29 1.37 13.02
CA ALA A 84 2.03 0.65 12.90
C ALA A 84 0.81 1.54 13.18
N ALA A 85 0.86 2.40 14.20
CA ALA A 85 -0.21 3.35 14.48
C ALA A 85 -0.39 4.38 13.35
N GLU A 86 0.71 4.84 12.77
CA GLU A 86 0.71 5.78 11.64
C GLU A 86 0.11 5.16 10.37
N ILE A 87 0.52 3.92 10.04
CA ILE A 87 -0.05 3.13 8.92
C ILE A 87 -1.56 2.96 9.09
N ILE A 88 -2.03 2.52 10.26
CA ILE A 88 -3.46 2.31 10.52
C ILE A 88 -4.24 3.60 10.30
N LYS A 89 -3.77 4.69 10.93
CA LYS A 89 -4.45 5.99 10.87
C LYS A 89 -4.53 6.51 9.43
N ALA A 90 -3.44 6.46 8.67
CA ALA A 90 -3.40 6.95 7.30
C ALA A 90 -4.30 6.11 6.38
N GLN A 91 -4.10 4.79 6.39
CA GLN A 91 -4.76 3.90 5.44
C GLN A 91 -6.26 3.72 5.74
N GLU A 92 -6.72 3.86 6.99
CA GLU A 92 -8.15 3.90 7.30
C GLU A 92 -8.84 5.15 6.70
N VAL A 93 -8.17 6.30 6.70
CA VAL A 93 -8.68 7.52 6.04
C VAL A 93 -8.72 7.35 4.53
N GLU A 94 -7.68 6.78 3.93
CA GLU A 94 -7.59 6.54 2.48
C GLU A 94 -8.66 5.53 2.02
N ILE A 95 -8.90 4.45 2.78
CA ILE A 95 -10.00 3.51 2.51
C ILE A 95 -11.34 4.23 2.55
N ALA A 96 -11.63 5.02 3.58
CA ALA A 96 -12.91 5.73 3.70
C ALA A 96 -13.13 6.70 2.53
N GLN A 97 -12.07 7.36 2.08
CA GLN A 97 -12.10 8.24 0.92
C GLN A 97 -12.38 7.47 -0.38
N MET A 98 -11.67 6.37 -0.61
CA MET A 98 -11.87 5.49 -1.77
C MET A 98 -13.28 4.87 -1.79
N GLN A 99 -13.82 4.46 -0.65
CA GLN A 99 -15.19 3.95 -0.54
C GLN A 99 -16.22 5.01 -0.95
N LYS A 100 -16.04 6.26 -0.52
CA LYS A 100 -16.92 7.37 -0.90
C LYS A 100 -16.87 7.62 -2.40
N TRP A 101 -15.67 7.64 -2.99
CA TRP A 101 -15.48 7.80 -4.42
C TRP A 101 -16.08 6.67 -5.21
N ARG A 102 -15.85 5.42 -4.81
CA ARG A 102 -16.43 4.24 -5.46
C ARG A 102 -17.94 4.34 -5.55
N LYS A 103 -18.60 4.63 -4.42
CA LYS A 103 -20.06 4.77 -4.34
C LYS A 103 -20.56 5.94 -5.20
N SER A 104 -19.85 7.06 -5.20
CA SER A 104 -20.28 8.27 -5.91
C SER A 104 -20.05 8.21 -7.41
N TRP A 105 -18.93 7.62 -7.85
CA TRP A 105 -18.51 7.63 -9.25
C TRP A 105 -18.98 6.40 -10.02
N TYR A 106 -19.24 5.30 -9.31
CA TYR A 106 -19.63 4.01 -9.89
C TYR A 106 -20.91 3.44 -9.23
N PRO A 107 -22.03 4.19 -9.21
CA PRO A 107 -23.23 3.80 -8.46
C PRO A 107 -23.91 2.52 -9.00
N ASN A 108 -23.67 2.18 -10.26
CA ASN A 108 -24.26 1.00 -10.92
C ASN A 108 -23.34 -0.23 -10.88
N VAL A 109 -22.12 -0.10 -10.33
CA VAL A 109 -21.20 -1.23 -10.18
C VAL A 109 -21.52 -1.96 -8.88
N GLY A 110 -21.62 -3.28 -8.95
CA GLY A 110 -21.85 -4.13 -7.77
C GLY A 110 -20.78 -3.96 -6.68
N SER A 111 -21.03 -4.54 -5.51
CA SER A 111 -20.12 -4.44 -4.35
C SER A 111 -18.84 -5.25 -4.50
N THR A 112 -18.80 -6.23 -5.41
CA THR A 112 -17.61 -7.04 -5.65
C THR A 112 -16.52 -6.19 -6.32
N PRO A 113 -15.29 -6.14 -5.76
CA PRO A 113 -14.17 -5.43 -6.36
C PRO A 113 -13.86 -5.90 -7.78
N MET A 114 -13.48 -4.99 -8.67
CA MET A 114 -13.07 -5.27 -10.04
C MET A 114 -11.55 -5.16 -10.20
N ALA A 115 -10.94 -6.09 -10.94
CA ALA A 115 -9.53 -6.09 -11.29
C ALA A 115 -9.34 -6.12 -12.80
N TRP A 116 -8.14 -5.75 -13.27
CA TRP A 116 -7.72 -6.04 -14.62
C TRP A 116 -7.22 -7.49 -14.73
N ASN A 117 -7.64 -8.23 -15.76
CA ASN A 117 -7.01 -9.49 -16.12
C ASN A 117 -6.18 -9.28 -17.40
N SER A 118 -4.86 -9.34 -17.29
CA SER A 118 -3.95 -9.12 -18.42
C SER A 118 -3.97 -10.25 -19.45
N GLU A 119 -4.23 -11.49 -19.04
CA GLU A 119 -4.34 -12.64 -19.95
C GLU A 119 -5.59 -12.55 -20.82
N MET A 120 -6.72 -12.16 -20.23
CA MET A 120 -7.99 -12.02 -20.94
C MET A 120 -8.22 -10.62 -21.53
N GLY A 121 -7.35 -9.66 -21.23
CA GLY A 121 -7.39 -8.29 -21.77
C GLY A 121 -8.64 -7.48 -21.40
N HIS A 122 -9.32 -7.81 -20.29
CA HIS A 122 -10.52 -7.11 -19.83
C HIS A 122 -10.65 -7.12 -18.29
N MET A 123 -11.56 -6.30 -17.78
CA MET A 123 -11.84 -6.24 -16.34
C MET A 123 -12.75 -7.39 -15.89
N MET A 124 -12.50 -7.91 -14.70
CA MET A 124 -13.28 -9.01 -14.12
C MET A 124 -13.54 -8.74 -12.64
N THR A 125 -14.61 -9.32 -12.10
CA THR A 125 -14.82 -9.33 -10.64
C THR A 125 -13.74 -10.16 -9.96
N MET A 126 -13.20 -9.69 -8.84
CA MET A 126 -12.29 -10.45 -7.99
C MET A 126 -13.04 -11.54 -7.23
N THR A 127 -12.50 -12.76 -7.24
CA THR A 127 -12.88 -13.83 -6.32
C THR A 127 -12.38 -13.55 -4.90
N ASP A 128 -12.83 -14.33 -3.91
CA ASP A 128 -12.34 -14.19 -2.52
C ASP A 128 -10.84 -14.48 -2.39
N SER A 129 -10.35 -15.49 -3.10
CA SER A 129 -8.91 -15.81 -3.15
C SER A 129 -8.11 -14.63 -3.71
N GLN A 130 -8.62 -14.02 -4.78
CA GLN A 130 -8.02 -12.86 -5.41
C GLN A 130 -8.00 -11.63 -4.50
N LYS A 131 -9.10 -11.33 -3.80
CA LYS A 131 -9.13 -10.27 -2.77
C LYS A 131 -8.09 -10.52 -1.67
N LYS A 132 -7.99 -11.76 -1.19
CA LYS A 132 -6.99 -12.14 -0.18
C LYS A 132 -5.55 -12.01 -0.71
N GLY A 133 -5.31 -12.34 -1.98
CA GLY A 133 -4.03 -12.10 -2.64
C GLY A 133 -3.66 -10.62 -2.67
N MET A 134 -4.61 -9.75 -3.03
CA MET A 134 -4.41 -8.29 -3.03
C MET A 134 -4.08 -7.73 -1.66
N MET A 135 -4.56 -8.33 -0.57
CA MET A 135 -4.19 -7.90 0.78
C MET A 135 -2.70 -8.08 1.05
N MET A 136 -2.00 -9.02 0.39
CA MET A 136 -0.58 -9.31 0.64
C MET A 136 -0.23 -9.45 2.15
N SER A 137 -1.20 -9.82 2.98
CA SER A 137 -1.04 -9.92 4.43
C SER A 137 -0.44 -11.28 4.77
N GLU A 138 0.57 -11.28 5.63
CA GLU A 138 1.20 -12.50 6.13
C GLU A 138 0.82 -12.75 7.60
N ASP A 139 0.78 -14.03 8.01
CA ASP A 139 0.80 -14.37 9.43
C ASP A 139 2.21 -14.11 9.98
N LEU A 140 2.32 -13.09 10.84
CA LEU A 140 3.59 -12.68 11.42
C LEU A 140 4.04 -13.59 12.59
N GLY A 141 3.26 -14.60 12.92
CA GLY A 141 3.59 -15.63 13.91
C GLY A 141 3.62 -15.12 15.35
N ALA A 142 4.36 -15.83 16.20
CA ALA A 142 4.46 -15.53 17.63
C ALA A 142 5.22 -14.23 17.92
N SER A 143 4.99 -13.65 19.11
CA SER A 143 5.70 -12.48 19.63
C SER A 143 7.12 -12.82 20.12
N ASP A 144 7.94 -13.37 19.24
CA ASP A 144 9.34 -13.76 19.50
C ASP A 144 10.35 -12.68 19.07
N ALA A 145 11.65 -12.95 19.25
CA ALA A 145 12.73 -12.01 18.92
C ALA A 145 12.83 -11.63 17.44
N ASN A 146 12.24 -12.45 16.55
CA ASN A 146 12.24 -12.25 15.10
C ASN A 146 10.90 -11.69 14.59
N PHE A 147 9.92 -11.42 15.46
CA PHE A 147 8.63 -10.86 15.07
C PHE A 147 8.78 -9.58 14.25
N ASP A 148 9.56 -8.61 14.74
CA ASP A 148 9.74 -7.33 14.04
C ASP A 148 10.47 -7.53 12.68
N LEU A 149 11.38 -8.49 12.56
CA LEU A 149 12.01 -8.82 11.28
C LEU A 149 11.00 -9.38 10.27
N ARG A 150 10.06 -10.23 10.71
CA ARG A 150 8.97 -10.73 9.86
C ARG A 150 8.06 -9.59 9.42
N PHE A 151 7.67 -8.70 10.33
CA PHE A 151 6.90 -7.50 10.00
C PHE A 151 7.62 -6.65 8.94
N LEU A 152 8.91 -6.37 9.11
CA LEU A 152 9.70 -5.59 8.15
C LEU A 152 9.80 -6.29 6.79
N ASN A 153 10.03 -7.61 6.79
CA ASN A 153 10.14 -8.39 5.56
C ASN A 153 8.83 -8.50 4.79
N ALA A 154 7.68 -8.44 5.47
CA ALA A 154 6.37 -8.44 4.85
C ALA A 154 5.91 -7.04 4.42
N MET A 155 6.09 -6.02 5.28
CA MET A 155 5.57 -4.67 5.02
C MET A 155 6.37 -3.91 3.97
N ILE A 156 7.69 -4.11 3.86
CA ILE A 156 8.50 -3.48 2.80
C ILE A 156 7.97 -3.83 1.41
N PRO A 157 7.87 -5.11 1.01
CA PRO A 157 7.37 -5.45 -0.32
C PRO A 157 5.89 -5.16 -0.52
N HIS A 158 5.07 -5.22 0.54
CA HIS A 158 3.70 -4.77 0.51
C HIS A 158 3.63 -3.29 0.09
N HIS A 159 4.43 -2.42 0.72
CA HIS A 159 4.49 -1.01 0.33
C HIS A 159 5.04 -0.80 -1.07
N GLU A 160 6.05 -1.56 -1.50
CA GLU A 160 6.56 -1.50 -2.87
C GLU A 160 5.46 -1.80 -3.90
N ALA A 161 4.55 -2.74 -3.62
CA ALA A 161 3.41 -3.04 -4.47
C ALA A 161 2.40 -1.88 -4.55
N ALA A 162 2.14 -1.19 -3.44
CA ALA A 162 1.34 0.03 -3.46
C ALA A 162 2.00 1.16 -4.28
N LEU A 163 3.33 1.31 -4.21
CA LEU A 163 4.04 2.30 -5.04
C LEU A 163 3.87 2.03 -6.53
N MET A 164 3.85 0.77 -6.96
CA MET A 164 3.60 0.40 -8.36
C MET A 164 2.20 0.82 -8.79
N MET A 165 1.16 0.42 -8.05
CA MET A 165 -0.23 0.79 -8.37
C MET A 165 -0.45 2.30 -8.36
N ALA A 166 0.11 3.01 -7.36
CA ALA A 166 -0.01 4.45 -7.26
C ALA A 166 0.72 5.18 -8.40
N THR A 167 1.90 4.70 -8.80
CA THR A 167 2.62 5.26 -9.96
C THR A 167 1.80 5.10 -11.24
N GLU A 168 1.24 3.92 -11.46
CA GLU A 168 0.42 3.64 -12.64
C GLU A 168 -0.86 4.50 -12.65
N ALA A 169 -1.56 4.58 -11.51
CA ALA A 169 -2.75 5.40 -11.36
C ALA A 169 -2.44 6.88 -11.61
N GLN A 170 -1.37 7.42 -11.01
CA GLN A 170 -0.96 8.82 -11.19
C GLN A 170 -0.66 9.17 -12.66
N GLY A 171 -0.06 8.24 -13.41
CA GLY A 171 0.29 8.43 -14.81
C GLY A 171 -0.89 8.30 -15.78
N LYS A 172 -1.94 7.57 -15.40
CA LYS A 172 -3.06 7.22 -16.30
C LYS A 172 -4.38 7.92 -15.95
N THR A 173 -4.57 8.32 -14.69
CA THR A 173 -5.83 8.92 -14.24
C THR A 173 -6.04 10.32 -14.80
N LYS A 174 -7.31 10.67 -15.05
CA LYS A 174 -7.75 12.03 -15.35
C LYS A 174 -8.35 12.74 -14.13
N ARG A 175 -8.56 12.04 -13.01
CA ARG A 175 -9.18 12.60 -11.81
C ARG A 175 -8.11 13.21 -10.90
N THR A 176 -8.30 14.47 -10.53
CA THR A 176 -7.39 15.18 -9.63
C THR A 176 -7.31 14.54 -8.24
N GLU A 177 -8.42 13.96 -7.79
CA GLU A 177 -8.57 13.27 -6.52
C GLU A 177 -7.72 12.00 -6.46
N VAL A 178 -7.79 11.17 -7.50
CA VAL A 178 -6.97 9.95 -7.62
C VAL A 178 -5.51 10.31 -7.78
N LYS A 179 -5.20 11.34 -8.58
CA LYS A 179 -3.83 11.83 -8.73
C LYS A 179 -3.23 12.28 -7.40
N LYS A 180 -4.02 12.98 -6.57
CA LYS A 180 -3.59 13.44 -5.25
C LYS A 180 -3.39 12.29 -4.28
N LEU A 181 -4.33 11.34 -4.21
CA LEU A 181 -4.19 10.15 -3.36
C LEU A 181 -2.95 9.34 -3.76
N ALA A 182 -2.75 9.12 -5.05
CA ALA A 182 -1.57 8.41 -5.54
C ALA A 182 -0.26 9.11 -5.14
N GLN A 183 -0.21 10.45 -5.24
CA GLN A 183 0.94 11.23 -4.78
C GLN A 183 1.18 11.09 -3.27
N ASP A 184 0.12 11.09 -2.47
CA ASP A 184 0.20 10.93 -1.02
C ASP A 184 0.74 9.56 -0.65
N ILE A 185 0.21 8.49 -1.24
CA ILE A 185 0.69 7.10 -1.08
C ILE A 185 2.16 6.99 -1.48
N LEU A 186 2.56 7.58 -2.63
CA LEU A 186 3.94 7.55 -3.07
C LEU A 186 4.88 8.26 -2.10
N SER A 187 4.44 9.37 -1.51
CA SER A 187 5.26 10.13 -0.56
C SER A 187 5.39 9.40 0.77
N SER A 188 4.27 8.99 1.38
CA SER A 188 4.25 8.35 2.69
C SER A 188 4.96 7.00 2.65
N GLN A 189 4.58 6.12 1.73
CA GLN A 189 5.08 4.75 1.73
C GLN A 189 6.54 4.65 1.31
N LYS A 190 7.08 5.58 0.50
CA LYS A 190 8.53 5.67 0.25
C LYS A 190 9.31 6.02 1.51
N ALA A 191 8.79 6.94 2.33
CA ALA A 191 9.42 7.32 3.59
C ALA A 191 9.40 6.13 4.57
N GLU A 192 8.26 5.44 4.67
CA GLU A 192 8.09 4.25 5.52
C GLU A 192 8.99 3.09 5.06
N ILE A 193 9.10 2.81 3.76
CA ILE A 193 10.07 1.83 3.22
C ILE A 193 11.49 2.20 3.64
N THR A 194 11.89 3.47 3.47
CA THR A 194 13.23 3.93 3.83
C THR A 194 13.51 3.68 5.31
N GLN A 195 12.56 4.03 6.18
CA GLN A 195 12.64 3.83 7.62
C GLN A 195 12.73 2.34 7.98
N MET A 196 11.88 1.51 7.39
CA MET A 196 11.88 0.06 7.61
C MET A 196 13.18 -0.60 7.14
N GLN A 197 13.73 -0.19 5.99
CA GLN A 197 15.02 -0.69 5.50
C GLN A 197 16.18 -0.30 6.41
N GLN A 198 16.18 0.94 6.93
CA GLN A 198 17.17 1.38 7.91
C GLN A 198 17.13 0.52 9.18
N TRP A 199 15.94 0.28 9.71
CA TRP A 199 15.75 -0.59 10.87
C TRP A 199 16.14 -2.04 10.60
N ARG A 200 15.76 -2.57 9.44
CA ARG A 200 16.11 -3.93 9.03
C ARG A 200 17.63 -4.13 8.99
N LYS A 201 18.35 -3.16 8.43
CA LYS A 201 19.82 -3.15 8.40
C LYS A 201 20.42 -2.98 9.79
N ALA A 202 19.95 -1.98 10.54
CA ALA A 202 20.52 -1.63 11.84
C ALA A 202 20.30 -2.70 12.91
N TRP A 203 19.14 -3.37 12.92
CA TRP A 203 18.78 -4.33 13.96
C TRP A 203 19.13 -5.77 13.59
N TYR A 204 19.20 -6.10 12.29
CA TYR A 204 19.36 -7.49 11.83
C TYR A 204 20.48 -7.70 10.80
N GLY A 205 21.13 -6.64 10.32
CA GLY A 205 22.17 -6.74 9.30
C GLY A 205 21.67 -7.24 7.94
N LYS A 206 20.39 -7.01 7.61
CA LYS A 206 19.72 -7.45 6.37
C LYS A 206 19.29 -6.28 5.49
#